data_AF-A0A7R9UPL4-F1
#
_entry.id   AF-A0A7R9UPL4-F1
#
_cell.length_a   1.000
_cell.length_b   1.000
_cell.length_c   1.000
_cell.angle_alpha   90.00
_cell.angle_beta   90.00
_cell.angle_gamma   90.00
#
_symmetry.space_group_name_H-M   'P 1'
#
loop_
_entity.id
_entity.type
_entity.pdbx_description
1 polymer ?
#
loop_
_entity_poly.entity_id
_entity_poly.type
_entity_poly.pdbx_seq_one_letter_code
_entity_poly.pdbx_strand_id
1 'polypeptide(L)'
;KNSASASMDSADEALRREAGRRWLEAREVLAILLDPTRFGLTVRTTQPHQPPSGSIFIFDRQHTKAFRRDGHPWRRKANGGVAETYERLRVDGLGRILCSYTRLDDAFAQQQGE
;
A
#
# COMPACT_ATOMS: atom_id res chain seq x y z
N LYS A 1 -20.42 -30.92 4.24
CA LYS A 1 -20.46 -30.61 2.79
C LYS A 1 -21.13 -29.24 2.65
N ASN A 2 -20.34 -28.20 2.45
CA ASN A 2 -20.65 -27.12 1.51
C ASN A 2 -19.37 -26.31 1.30
N SER A 3 -18.81 -26.55 0.12
CA SER A 3 -17.60 -25.95 -0.42
C SER A 3 -17.95 -24.56 -0.94
N ALA A 4 -17.34 -23.51 -0.39
CA ALA A 4 -17.46 -22.15 -0.91
C ALA A 4 -16.17 -21.31 -0.77
N SER A 5 -15.04 -21.88 -0.34
CA SER A 5 -13.82 -21.09 -0.08
C SER A 5 -12.81 -21.08 -1.21
N ALA A 6 -12.82 -22.06 -2.13
CA ALA A 6 -11.71 -22.24 -3.08
C ALA A 6 -11.65 -21.22 -4.25
N SER A 7 -12.68 -20.40 -4.46
CA SER A 7 -12.76 -19.49 -5.61
C SER A 7 -12.38 -18.03 -5.28
N MET A 8 -12.30 -17.68 -3.99
CA MET A 8 -12.04 -16.29 -3.53
C MET A 8 -10.56 -16.05 -3.22
N ASP A 9 -9.82 -17.08 -2.81
CA ASP A 9 -8.40 -17.01 -2.48
C ASP A 9 -7.49 -16.61 -3.68
N SER A 10 -7.94 -16.87 -4.92
CA SER A 10 -7.10 -16.70 -6.12
C SER A 10 -6.90 -15.25 -6.55
N ALA A 11 -7.90 -14.38 -6.36
CA ALA A 11 -7.83 -12.98 -6.77
C ALA A 11 -6.94 -12.14 -5.84
N ASP A 12 -6.94 -12.47 -4.55
CA ASP A 12 -6.20 -11.76 -3.51
C ASP A 12 -4.71 -12.04 -3.59
N GLU A 13 -4.36 -13.31 -3.85
CA GLU A 13 -2.99 -13.72 -4.08
C GLU A 13 -2.44 -13.11 -5.37
N ALA A 14 -3.26 -13.02 -6.42
CA ALA A 14 -2.90 -12.35 -7.67
C ALA A 14 -2.58 -10.87 -7.45
N LEU A 15 -3.42 -10.15 -6.70
CA LEU A 15 -3.21 -8.74 -6.39
C LEU A 15 -1.93 -8.50 -5.57
N ARG A 16 -1.67 -9.32 -4.54
CA ARG A 16 -0.44 -9.21 -3.73
C ARG A 16 0.82 -9.48 -4.54
N ARG A 17 0.77 -10.51 -5.39
CA ARG A 17 1.85 -10.83 -6.34
C ARG A 17 2.11 -9.67 -7.29
N GLU A 18 1.05 -9.04 -7.78
CA GLU A 18 1.17 -7.91 -8.69
C GLU A 18 1.69 -6.65 -8.00
N ALA A 19 1.24 -6.38 -6.77
CA ALA A 19 1.75 -5.29 -5.93
C ALA A 19 3.25 -5.41 -5.63
N GLY A 20 3.81 -6.62 -5.67
CA GLY A 20 5.25 -6.86 -5.54
C GLY A 20 6.05 -6.57 -6.82
N ARG A 21 5.38 -6.48 -7.98
CA ARG A 21 6.00 -6.33 -9.31
C ARG A 21 5.77 -4.95 -9.92
N ARG A 22 4.60 -4.34 -9.68
CA ARG A 22 4.24 -3.01 -10.17
C ARG A 22 3.37 -2.27 -9.17
N TRP A 23 3.19 -0.98 -9.44
CA TRP A 23 2.19 -0.16 -8.76
C TRP A 23 0.77 -0.64 -9.13
N LEU A 24 -0.13 -0.63 -8.15
CA LEU A 24 -1.54 -0.94 -8.37
C LEU A 24 -2.22 0.19 -9.15
N GLU A 25 -3.11 -0.18 -10.06
CA GLU A 25 -3.93 0.72 -10.84
C GLU A 25 -5.01 1.39 -9.96
N ALA A 26 -5.51 2.54 -10.41
CA ALA A 26 -6.54 3.29 -9.68
C ALA A 26 -7.79 2.45 -9.37
N ARG A 27 -8.19 1.55 -10.28
CA ARG A 27 -9.33 0.64 -10.10
C ARG A 27 -9.05 -0.44 -9.05
N GLU A 28 -7.84 -0.98 -9.02
CA GLU A 28 -7.42 -1.97 -8.03
C GLU A 28 -7.41 -1.34 -6.63
N VAL A 29 -6.82 -0.14 -6.51
CA VAL A 29 -6.83 0.62 -5.25
C VAL A 29 -8.25 0.95 -4.80
N LEU A 30 -9.13 1.38 -5.73
CA LEU A 30 -10.52 1.67 -5.40
C LEU A 30 -11.25 0.42 -4.89
N ALA A 31 -11.07 -0.72 -5.54
CA ALA A 31 -11.70 -1.98 -5.13
C ALA A 31 -11.29 -2.36 -3.70
N ILE A 32 -9.99 -2.25 -3.37
CA ILE A 32 -9.47 -2.50 -2.03
C ILE A 32 -10.08 -1.55 -0.99
N LEU A 33 -10.21 -0.26 -1.32
CA LEU A 33 -10.77 0.73 -0.40
C LEU A 33 -12.27 0.56 -0.16
N LEU A 34 -13.02 0.05 -1.15
CA LEU A 34 -14.46 -0.18 -1.04
C LEU A 34 -14.79 -1.45 -0.23
N ASP A 35 -14.00 -2.51 -0.41
CA ASP A 35 -14.19 -3.76 0.30
C ASP A 35 -12.82 -4.41 0.61
N PRO A 36 -12.13 -3.94 1.67
CA PRO A 36 -10.84 -4.50 2.06
C PRO A 36 -10.97 -5.96 2.52
N THR A 37 -12.11 -6.33 3.09
CA THR A 37 -12.37 -7.68 3.59
C THR A 37 -12.40 -8.73 2.49
N ARG A 38 -12.86 -8.36 1.29
CA ARG A 38 -12.76 -9.20 0.09
C ARG A 38 -11.33 -9.60 -0.24
N PHE A 39 -10.33 -8.81 0.15
CA PHE A 39 -8.91 -9.05 -0.09
C PHE A 39 -8.17 -9.66 1.12
N GLY A 40 -8.93 -10.14 2.12
CA GLY A 40 -8.38 -10.59 3.39
C GLY A 40 -7.65 -9.49 4.16
N LEU A 41 -7.97 -8.22 3.90
CA LEU A 41 -7.39 -7.06 4.58
C LEU A 41 -8.33 -6.58 5.68
N THR A 42 -7.75 -6.35 6.85
CA THR A 42 -8.44 -5.73 7.99
C THR A 42 -7.83 -4.37 8.27
N VAL A 43 -8.62 -3.47 8.85
CA VAL A 43 -8.10 -2.18 9.32
C VAL A 43 -7.13 -2.45 10.47
N ARG A 44 -5.85 -2.16 10.23
CA ARG A 44 -4.80 -2.31 11.23
C ARG A 44 -4.70 -1.07 12.10
N THR A 45 -4.39 -1.29 13.36
CA THR A 45 -4.12 -0.21 14.33
C THR A 45 -2.62 -0.01 14.58
N THR A 46 -1.79 -0.98 14.18
CA THR A 46 -0.33 -0.98 14.35
C THR A 46 0.39 -1.01 13.01
N GLN A 47 1.45 -0.22 12.90
CA GLN A 47 2.29 -0.20 11.71
C GLN A 47 3.21 -1.43 11.64
N PRO A 48 3.40 -2.05 10.46
CA PRO A 48 4.42 -3.08 10.28
C PRO A 48 5.82 -2.47 10.41
N HIS A 49 6.82 -3.30 10.72
CA HIS A 49 8.23 -2.92 10.66
C HIS A 49 8.87 -3.51 9.41
N GLN A 50 9.36 -2.67 8.52
CA GLN A 50 10.02 -2.97 7.25
C GLN A 50 9.32 -4.11 6.49
N PRO A 51 8.03 -3.95 6.14
CA PRO A 51 7.31 -4.98 5.42
C PRO A 51 7.98 -5.29 4.07
N PRO A 52 7.93 -6.55 3.60
CA PRO A 52 8.48 -6.94 2.31
C PRO A 52 7.71 -6.30 1.14
N SER A 53 8.33 -6.27 -0.04
CA SER A 53 7.68 -5.79 -1.28
C SER A 53 6.35 -6.51 -1.53
N GLY A 54 5.36 -5.78 -2.06
CA GLY A 54 4.01 -6.29 -2.32
C GLY A 54 3.10 -6.40 -1.10
N SER A 55 3.56 -6.00 0.08
CA SER A 55 2.71 -5.93 1.27
C SER A 55 1.67 -4.83 1.16
N ILE A 56 0.40 -5.17 1.39
CA ILE A 56 -0.74 -4.23 1.38
C ILE A 56 -1.35 -4.18 2.78
N PHE A 57 -1.64 -2.98 3.26
CA PHE A 57 -2.24 -2.74 4.58
C PHE A 57 -3.32 -1.67 4.50
N ILE A 58 -4.32 -1.78 5.37
CA ILE A 58 -5.40 -0.80 5.51
C ILE A 58 -5.28 -0.14 6.87
N PHE A 59 -5.35 1.18 6.88
CA PHE A 59 -5.31 1.99 8.10
C PHE A 59 -6.43 3.01 8.07
N ASP A 60 -7.01 3.26 9.23
CA ASP A 60 -7.80 4.48 9.44
C ASP A 60 -6.85 5.64 9.71
N ARG A 61 -6.80 6.61 8.79
CA ARG A 61 -5.91 7.78 8.90
C ARG A 61 -6.24 8.68 10.09
N GLN A 62 -7.45 8.65 10.63
CA GLN A 62 -7.82 9.44 11.82
C GLN A 62 -7.24 8.82 13.10
N HIS A 63 -7.20 7.48 13.15
CA HIS A 63 -6.82 6.73 14.35
C HIS A 63 -5.36 6.26 14.34
N THR A 64 -4.76 5.99 13.17
CA THR A 64 -3.39 5.46 13.07
C THR A 64 -2.42 6.49 12.49
N LYS A 65 -2.21 7.61 13.20
CA LYS A 65 -1.38 8.73 12.67
C LYS A 65 0.09 8.35 12.39
N ALA A 66 0.60 7.30 13.04
CA ALA A 66 1.98 6.85 12.96
C ALA A 66 2.23 5.73 11.94
N PHE A 67 1.30 5.45 11.00
CA PHE A 67 1.47 4.39 10.00
C PHE A 67 2.76 4.48 9.16
N ARG A 68 3.39 5.66 9.12
CA ARG A 68 4.66 5.94 8.42
C ARG A 68 5.92 5.65 9.25
N ARG A 69 5.78 5.27 10.52
CA ARG A 69 6.90 4.90 11.40
C ARG A 69 7.17 3.39 11.29
N ASP A 70 7.32 2.92 10.06
CA ASP A 70 7.47 1.51 9.72
C ASP A 70 8.93 1.08 9.61
N GLY A 71 9.90 1.94 9.93
CA GLY A 71 11.33 1.58 9.98
C GLY A 71 12.02 1.53 8.62
N HIS A 72 11.32 1.73 7.50
CA HIS A 72 11.98 1.90 6.21
C HIS A 72 12.77 3.22 6.17
N PRO A 73 13.97 3.24 5.56
CA PRO A 73 14.77 4.45 5.40
C PRO A 73 14.21 5.29 4.26
N TRP A 74 13.01 5.84 4.45
CA TRP A 74 12.38 6.71 3.47
C TRP A 74 13.19 7.97 3.25
N ARG A 75 13.19 8.47 2.01
CA ARG A 75 13.76 9.78 1.69
C ARG A 75 13.12 10.86 2.54
N ARG A 76 13.94 11.73 3.15
CA ARG A 76 13.48 12.83 4.02
C ARG A 76 13.72 14.20 3.40
N LYS A 77 12.88 15.15 3.81
CA LYS A 77 13.05 16.60 3.57
C LYS A 77 14.00 17.17 4.63
N ALA A 78 14.50 18.39 4.42
CA ALA A 78 15.38 19.09 5.37
C ALA A 78 14.75 19.28 6.76
N ASN A 79 13.41 19.37 6.85
CA ASN A 79 12.68 19.48 8.12
C ASN A 79 12.45 18.13 8.83
N GLY A 80 13.05 17.04 8.34
CA GLY A 80 12.93 15.69 8.91
C GLY A 80 11.68 14.90 8.49
N GLY A 81 10.71 15.53 7.81
CA GLY A 81 9.52 14.87 7.28
C GLY A 81 9.82 13.96 6.09
N VAL A 82 8.98 12.94 5.85
CA VAL A 82 9.10 12.07 4.67
C VAL A 82 8.83 12.86 3.39
N ALA A 83 9.65 12.63 2.37
CA ALA A 83 9.50 13.22 1.05
C ALA A 83 8.42 12.46 0.25
N GLU A 84 7.15 12.79 0.54
CA GLU A 84 6.01 12.25 -0.20
C GLU A 84 5.68 13.12 -1.43
N THR A 85 5.33 12.45 -2.53
CA THR A 85 4.68 13.03 -3.70
C THR A 85 3.20 12.70 -3.63
N TYR A 86 2.35 13.66 -3.99
CA TYR A 86 0.89 13.52 -3.92
C TYR A 86 0.29 13.56 -5.33
N GLU A 87 -0.61 12.63 -5.62
CA GLU A 87 -1.31 12.53 -6.89
C GLU A 87 -2.78 12.19 -6.67
N ARG A 88 -3.66 12.68 -7.55
CA ARG A 88 -5.08 12.31 -7.53
C ARG A 88 -5.37 11.28 -8.62
N LEU A 89 -5.57 10.04 -8.21
CA LEU A 89 -5.91 8.96 -9.14
C LEU A 89 -7.36 9.11 -9.61
N ARG A 90 -7.55 8.91 -10.91
CA ARG A 90 -8.84 8.99 -11.57
C ARG A 90 -9.39 7.61 -11.85
N VAL A 91 -10.68 7.41 -11.55
CA VAL A 91 -11.45 6.24 -11.98
C VAL A 91 -12.62 6.78 -12.80
N ASP A 92 -12.77 6.25 -14.01
CA ASP A 92 -13.79 6.67 -14.98
C ASP A 92 -13.78 8.20 -15.24
N GLY A 93 -12.58 8.76 -15.37
CA GLY A 93 -12.35 10.18 -15.64
C GLY A 93 -12.51 11.10 -14.41
N LEU A 94 -12.95 10.58 -13.26
CA LEU A 94 -13.20 11.38 -12.07
C LEU A 94 -12.15 11.12 -10.98
N GLY A 95 -11.63 12.19 -10.36
CA GLY A 95 -10.63 12.08 -9.29
C GLY A 95 -11.22 11.52 -8.01
N ARG A 96 -10.96 10.25 -7.71
CA ARG A 96 -11.58 9.50 -6.60
C ARG A 96 -10.65 9.26 -5.41
N ILE A 97 -9.35 9.09 -5.66
CA ILE A 97 -8.39 8.65 -4.65
C ILE A 97 -7.27 9.67 -4.55
N LEU A 98 -6.96 10.12 -3.33
CA LEU A 98 -5.72 10.85 -3.05
C LEU A 98 -4.63 9.82 -2.75
N CYS A 99 -3.68 9.70 -3.66
CA CYS A 99 -2.50 8.86 -3.51
C CYS A 99 -1.34 9.72 -3.00
N SER A 100 -0.56 9.14 -2.09
CA SER A 100 0.74 9.68 -1.71
C SER A 100 1.77 8.57 -1.79
N TYR A 101 2.92 8.84 -2.40
CA TYR A 101 4.00 7.88 -2.49
C TYR A 101 5.34 8.48 -2.10
N THR A 102 6.24 7.61 -1.67
CA THR A 102 7.64 7.95 -1.39
C THR A 102 8.54 6.81 -1.89
N ARG A 103 9.84 7.00 -1.74
CA ARG A 103 10.88 6.07 -2.17
C ARG A 103 11.94 5.98 -1.07
N LEU A 104 12.71 4.90 -1.11
CA LEU A 104 13.87 4.76 -0.24
C LEU A 104 14.83 5.93 -0.44
N ASP A 105 15.56 6.25 0.61
CA ASP A 105 16.66 7.20 0.53
C ASP A 105 17.65 6.75 -0.54
N ASP A 106 18.09 7.69 -1.39
CA ASP A 106 18.87 7.35 -2.58
C ASP A 106 20.23 6.72 -2.20
N ALA A 107 20.83 7.12 -1.07
CA ALA A 107 22.06 6.50 -0.58
C ALA A 107 21.85 5.07 -0.06
N PHE A 108 20.69 4.80 0.54
CA PHE A 108 20.32 3.44 0.95
C PHE A 108 19.94 2.56 -0.24
N ALA A 109 19.23 3.12 -1.23
CA ALA A 109 18.82 2.41 -2.43
C ALA A 109 20.03 1.92 -3.26
N GLN A 110 21.10 2.72 -3.34
CA GLN A 110 22.34 2.36 -4.04
C GLN A 110 23.10 1.19 -3.37
N GLN A 111 22.95 1.00 -2.05
CA GLN A 111 23.57 -0.12 -1.32
C GLN A 111 22.77 -1.42 -1.44
N GLN A 112 21.50 -1.33 -1.88
CA GLN A 112 20.58 -2.46 -2.07
C GLN A 112 20.45 -2.87 -3.55
N GLY A 113 21.28 -2.30 -4.43
CA GLY A 113 21.23 -2.52 -5.88
C GLY A 113 22.59 -2.86 -6.48
N GLU A 114 23.04 -4.10 -6.24
CA GLU A 114 23.17 -5.15 -7.27
C GLU A 114 22.31 -6.35 -6.84
#